data_AF-A0A7S3XB31-F1
#
_entry.id   AF-A0A7S3XB31-F1
#
_cell.length_a   1.000
_cell.length_b   1.000
_cell.length_c   1.000
_cell.angle_alpha   90.00
_cell.angle_beta   90.00
_cell.angle_gamma   90.00
#
_symmetry.space_group_name_H-M   'P 1'
#
loop_
_entity.id
_entity.type
_entity.pdbx_description
1 polymer ?
#
loop_
_entity_poly.entity_id
_entity_poly.type
_entity_poly.pdbx_seq_one_letter_code
_entity_poly.pdbx_strand_id
1 'polypeptide(L)'
;QIRMKMHPDKCINLDDNATNANGARLVIWDCQEQKEEDNKEDEKHRKPHPEMLWHLKDQGDSDPEDDKVMIAQPKKVTCHTAVEGEKCWTEVNWAMTVGITNHPDWYPDLTNISSEELFQAAVYKHNATRCPLPCNPHVEKSKAKKEAEKKEKEKEK
;
A
#
# COMPACT_ATOMS: atom_id res chain seq x y z
N GLN A 1 4.14 0.52 -20.60
CA GLN A 1 4.78 0.40 -19.27
C GLN A 1 4.00 1.20 -18.22
N ILE A 2 3.84 0.69 -16.99
CA ILE A 2 3.18 1.40 -15.87
C ILE A 2 4.25 1.89 -14.90
N ARG A 3 4.32 3.21 -14.66
CA ARG A 3 5.38 3.82 -13.82
C ARG A 3 5.04 3.78 -12.33
N MET A 4 6.01 3.42 -11.49
CA MET A 4 5.82 3.38 -10.04
C MET A 4 5.84 4.80 -9.44
N LYS A 5 5.00 5.05 -8.43
CA LYS A 5 4.93 6.36 -7.76
C LYS A 5 6.14 6.65 -6.88
N MET A 6 6.66 5.62 -6.20
CA MET A 6 7.80 5.73 -5.27
C MET A 6 9.16 5.65 -5.97
N HIS A 7 9.21 5.04 -7.16
CA HIS A 7 10.41 4.88 -7.99
C HIS A 7 10.09 5.30 -9.42
N PRO A 8 10.22 6.60 -9.76
CA PRO A 8 9.81 7.12 -11.06
C PRO A 8 10.67 6.58 -12.22
N ASP A 9 11.85 6.04 -11.93
CA ASP A 9 12.74 5.34 -12.86
C ASP A 9 12.31 3.88 -13.12
N LYS A 10 11.45 3.30 -12.28
CA LYS A 10 11.01 1.90 -12.39
C LYS A 10 9.59 1.77 -12.94
N CYS A 11 9.44 0.84 -13.88
CA CYS A 11 8.20 0.55 -14.57
C CYS A 11 7.84 -0.94 -14.49
N ILE A 12 6.55 -1.22 -14.31
CA ILE A 12 5.97 -2.56 -14.46
C ILE A 12 5.74 -2.80 -15.96
N ASN A 13 6.35 -3.86 -16.47
CA ASN A 13 6.28 -4.32 -17.86
C ASN A 13 5.90 -5.81 -17.91
N LEU A 14 5.51 -6.25 -19.11
CA LEU A 14 5.36 -7.67 -19.40
C LEU A 14 6.73 -8.24 -19.74
N ASP A 15 6.99 -9.46 -19.29
CA ASP A 15 8.16 -10.24 -19.66
C ASP A 15 8.06 -10.57 -21.16
N ASP A 16 8.97 -10.01 -21.94
CA ASP A 16 9.03 -10.14 -23.40
C ASP A 16 9.44 -11.55 -23.85
N ASN A 17 9.96 -12.36 -22.92
CA ASN A 17 10.34 -13.75 -23.17
C ASN A 17 9.27 -14.76 -22.67
N ALA A 18 8.12 -14.30 -22.18
CA ALA A 18 7.07 -15.19 -21.68
C ALA A 18 6.20 -15.77 -22.80
N THR A 19 5.92 -17.08 -22.72
CA THR A 19 4.92 -17.72 -23.59
C THR A 19 3.51 -17.33 -23.14
N ASN A 20 2.63 -17.05 -24.11
CA ASN A 20 1.26 -16.61 -23.86
C ASN A 20 0.30 -17.73 -23.39
N ALA A 21 0.80 -18.96 -23.18
CA ALA A 21 0.00 -20.11 -22.78
C ALA A 21 -0.51 -20.03 -21.32
N ASN A 22 0.26 -19.41 -20.41
CA ASN A 22 -0.10 -19.31 -18.99
C ASN A 22 -0.18 -17.84 -18.51
N GLY A 23 -0.41 -16.93 -19.46
CA GLY A 23 -0.30 -15.49 -19.22
C GLY A 23 1.16 -15.03 -19.16
N ALA A 24 1.36 -13.74 -19.42
CA ALA A 24 2.69 -13.13 -19.39
C ALA A 24 3.04 -12.69 -17.95
N ARG A 25 4.27 -12.98 -17.54
CA ARG A 25 4.79 -12.55 -16.23
C ARG A 25 4.93 -11.03 -16.21
N LEU A 26 4.56 -10.41 -15.09
CA LEU A 26 4.87 -9.01 -14.82
C LEU A 26 6.29 -8.89 -14.25
N VAL A 27 7.07 -7.96 -14.78
CA VAL A 27 8.45 -7.68 -14.41
C VAL A 27 8.64 -6.18 -14.15
N ILE A 28 9.61 -5.83 -13.30
CA ILE A 28 9.94 -4.43 -13.00
C ILE A 28 11.28 -4.10 -13.66
N TRP A 29 11.28 -3.15 -14.58
CA TRP A 29 12.45 -2.73 -15.37
C TRP A 29 12.59 -1.20 -15.34
N ASP A 30 13.73 -0.70 -15.80
CA ASP A 30 13.89 0.74 -16.04
C ASP A 30 12.90 1.21 -17.10
N CYS A 31 12.18 2.28 -16.77
CA CYS A 31 11.25 2.92 -17.68
C CYS A 31 12.00 3.33 -18.95
N GLN A 32 11.61 2.75 -20.08
CA GLN A 32 12.14 3.19 -21.36
C GLN A 32 11.49 4.52 -21.68
N GLU A 33 12.28 5.59 -21.74
CA GLU A 33 11.83 6.83 -22.34
C GLU A 33 11.69 6.57 -23.84
N GLN A 34 10.48 6.71 -24.37
CA GLN A 34 10.25 6.66 -25.81
C GLN A 34 11.01 7.86 -26.40
N LYS A 35 12.22 7.62 -26.91
CA LYS A 35 12.80 8.53 -27.89
C LYS A 35 11.89 8.39 -29.10
N GLU A 36 11.09 9.40 -29.37
CA GLU A 36 10.44 9.57 -30.66
C GLU A 36 11.57 9.63 -31.70
N GLU A 37 11.95 8.47 -32.24
CA GLU A 37 12.69 8.43 -33.49
C GLU A 37 11.70 8.90 -34.54
N ASP A 38 11.88 10.15 -34.98
CA ASP A 38 11.29 10.74 -36.18
C ASP A 38 11.55 9.84 -37.40
N ASN A 39 10.80 8.75 -37.54
CA ASN A 39 10.75 7.97 -38.76
C ASN A 39 9.53 8.43 -39.55
N LYS A 40 9.80 9.44 -40.35
CA LYS A 40 8.90 10.08 -41.29
C LYS A 40 8.62 9.14 -42.45
N GLU A 41 7.56 8.35 -42.37
CA GLU A 41 6.78 7.90 -43.53
C GLU A 41 5.43 7.33 -43.08
N ASP A 42 4.39 7.63 -43.86
CA ASP A 42 2.99 7.18 -43.74
C ASP A 42 2.02 7.94 -42.81
N GLU A 43 2.02 9.26 -43.00
CA GLU A 43 0.88 10.13 -42.73
C GLU A 43 -0.31 9.83 -43.67
N LYS A 44 -1.16 8.82 -43.36
CA LYS A 44 -2.46 8.74 -44.06
C LYS A 44 -3.71 8.20 -43.36
N HIS A 45 -3.78 7.80 -42.09
CA HIS A 45 -5.07 7.28 -41.56
C HIS A 45 -5.41 7.57 -40.10
N ARG A 46 -5.23 8.81 -39.63
CA ARG A 46 -5.95 9.26 -38.43
C ARG A 46 -6.39 10.72 -38.53
N LYS A 47 -7.38 10.98 -39.40
CA LYS A 47 -8.14 12.23 -39.31
C LYS A 47 -9.15 12.14 -38.16
N PRO A 48 -9.31 13.19 -37.34
CA PRO A 48 -10.34 13.24 -36.30
C PRO A 48 -11.72 13.41 -36.95
N HIS A 49 -12.74 12.71 -36.43
CA HIS A 49 -14.13 12.98 -36.79
C HIS A 49 -14.67 14.16 -35.94
N PRO A 50 -15.33 15.16 -36.54
CA PRO A 50 -15.86 16.33 -35.85
C PRO A 50 -17.33 16.14 -35.39
N GLU A 51 -17.77 17.07 -34.51
CA GLU A 51 -19.15 17.42 -34.10
C GLU A 51 -19.80 16.55 -33.01
N MET A 52 -20.32 17.05 -31.87
CA MET A 52 -20.69 18.40 -31.40
C MET A 52 -20.73 18.38 -29.84
N LEU A 53 -20.17 19.38 -29.13
CA LEU A 53 -20.86 20.60 -28.66
C LEU A 53 -22.14 20.36 -27.83
N TRP A 54 -21.98 20.34 -26.50
CA TRP A 54 -22.90 21.05 -25.61
C TRP A 54 -22.09 21.84 -24.59
N HIS A 55 -22.16 23.16 -24.73
CA HIS A 55 -21.79 24.10 -23.70
C HIS A 55 -22.82 24.02 -22.57
N LEU A 56 -22.37 23.94 -21.32
CA LEU A 56 -23.01 24.70 -20.26
C LEU A 56 -21.93 25.17 -19.28
N LYS A 57 -21.72 26.48 -19.27
CA LYS A 57 -20.86 27.19 -18.36
C LYS A 57 -21.79 28.07 -17.56
N ASP A 58 -21.98 27.79 -16.27
CA ASP A 58 -22.48 28.78 -15.33
C ASP A 58 -21.94 28.49 -13.92
N GLN A 59 -21.47 29.56 -13.29
CA GLN A 59 -21.15 29.65 -11.86
C GLN A 59 -22.44 29.56 -11.05
N GLY A 60 -22.40 28.87 -9.90
CA GLY A 60 -23.49 28.83 -8.95
C GLY A 60 -23.11 28.05 -7.70
N ASP A 61 -22.65 28.79 -6.70
CA ASP A 61 -22.63 28.42 -5.29
C ASP A 61 -24.06 28.05 -4.84
N SER A 62 -24.25 26.91 -4.16
CA SER A 62 -25.31 26.60 -3.17
C SER A 62 -25.40 25.08 -2.99
N ASP A 63 -25.10 24.59 -1.77
CA ASP A 63 -25.56 23.30 -1.26
C ASP A 63 -27.08 23.13 -1.46
N PRO A 64 -27.53 21.93 -1.86
CA PRO A 64 -28.65 21.33 -1.15
C PRO A 64 -28.40 19.85 -0.84
N GLU A 65 -28.72 19.49 0.39
CA GLU A 65 -28.77 18.13 0.92
C GLU A 65 -29.73 17.24 0.11
N ASP A 66 -29.37 15.96 0.09
CA ASP A 66 -30.18 14.77 -0.22
C ASP A 66 -30.26 14.28 -1.69
N ASP A 67 -30.09 12.96 -1.80
CA ASP A 67 -30.33 12.08 -2.95
C ASP A 67 -29.51 12.25 -4.26
N LYS A 68 -28.33 11.59 -4.35
CA LYS A 68 -28.02 10.57 -5.39
C LYS A 68 -26.55 10.11 -5.50
N VAL A 69 -26.40 8.79 -5.64
CA VAL A 69 -25.29 8.01 -6.23
C VAL A 69 -24.02 7.85 -5.40
N MET A 70 -23.89 6.68 -4.76
CA MET A 70 -22.70 6.23 -4.02
C MET A 70 -21.61 5.73 -4.98
N ILE A 71 -20.86 6.64 -5.58
CA ILE A 71 -19.52 6.30 -6.09
C ILE A 71 -18.62 6.20 -4.85
N ALA A 72 -18.39 4.99 -4.35
CA ALA A 72 -17.51 4.76 -3.20
C ALA A 72 -16.12 5.31 -3.53
N GLN A 73 -15.81 6.49 -2.98
CA GLN A 73 -14.49 7.09 -3.13
C GLN A 73 -13.44 6.11 -2.60
N PRO A 74 -12.25 6.00 -3.23
CA PRO A 74 -11.15 5.25 -2.65
C PRO A 74 -10.80 5.92 -1.34
N LYS A 75 -11.22 5.31 -0.22
CA LYS A 75 -10.92 5.82 1.11
C LYS A 75 -9.41 5.90 1.22
N LYS A 76 -8.88 7.14 1.33
CA LYS A 76 -7.46 7.35 1.62
C LYS A 76 -7.17 6.58 2.90
N VAL A 77 -6.29 5.58 2.82
CA VAL A 77 -5.92 4.77 3.98
C VAL A 77 -5.10 5.67 4.91
N THR A 78 -5.73 6.21 5.93
CA THR A 78 -5.07 6.97 6.99
C THR A 78 -4.39 5.99 7.92
N CYS A 79 -3.07 6.08 8.03
CA CYS A 79 -2.30 5.28 8.97
C CYS A 79 -2.01 6.11 10.23
N HIS A 80 -1.84 5.42 11.35
CA HIS A 80 -1.33 5.99 12.59
C HIS A 80 -0.71 4.85 13.40
N THR A 81 0.53 5.00 13.85
CA THR A 81 1.15 4.02 14.74
C THR A 81 0.80 4.39 16.18
N ALA A 82 0.31 3.43 16.95
CA ALA A 82 -0.15 3.63 18.31
C ALA A 82 0.97 4.18 19.20
N VAL A 83 0.67 5.22 19.97
CA VAL A 83 1.60 5.84 20.91
C VAL A 83 1.14 5.59 22.35
N GLU A 84 2.09 5.45 23.27
CA GLU A 84 1.81 5.25 24.70
C GLU A 84 0.84 6.32 25.24
N GLY A 85 -0.18 5.85 25.99
CA GLY A 85 -1.26 6.68 26.50
C GLY A 85 -2.52 6.73 25.62
N GLU A 86 -2.47 6.22 24.39
CA GLU A 86 -3.66 6.12 23.53
C GLU A 86 -4.44 4.83 23.77
N LYS A 87 -5.75 4.86 23.48
CA LYS A 87 -6.60 3.67 23.60
C LYS A 87 -6.10 2.51 22.73
N CYS A 88 -5.68 2.80 21.51
CA CYS A 88 -5.14 1.78 20.62
C CYS A 88 -3.86 1.16 21.19
N TRP A 89 -2.97 1.96 21.80
CA TRP A 89 -1.75 1.44 22.41
C TRP A 89 -2.04 0.46 23.55
N THR A 90 -3.05 0.73 24.38
CA THR A 90 -3.47 -0.20 25.44
C THR A 90 -3.93 -1.55 24.89
N GLU A 91 -4.67 -1.55 23.77
CA GLU A 91 -5.11 -2.79 23.11
C GLU A 91 -3.93 -3.57 22.51
N VAL A 92 -2.98 -2.85 21.89
CA VAL A 92 -1.75 -3.44 21.34
C VAL A 92 -0.90 -4.04 22.45
N ASN A 93 -0.67 -3.30 23.54
CA ASN A 93 0.11 -3.75 24.68
C ASN A 93 -0.53 -4.95 25.39
N TRP A 94 -1.87 -4.98 25.49
CA TRP A 94 -2.60 -6.15 25.98
C TRP A 94 -2.42 -7.36 25.05
N ALA A 95 -2.52 -7.15 23.72
CA ALA A 95 -2.31 -8.21 22.74
C ALA A 95 -0.90 -8.81 22.83
N MET A 96 0.12 -7.97 23.04
CA MET A 96 1.52 -8.38 23.19
C MET A 96 1.79 -9.20 24.46
N THR A 97 1.16 -8.85 25.58
CA THR A 97 1.49 -9.42 26.89
C THR A 97 0.56 -10.57 27.28
N VAL A 98 -0.75 -10.37 27.13
CA VAL A 98 -1.79 -11.29 27.58
C VAL A 98 -2.44 -12.00 26.40
N GLY A 99 -2.77 -11.25 25.35
CA GLY A 99 -3.52 -11.77 24.20
C GLY A 99 -2.81 -12.92 23.51
N ILE A 100 -1.52 -12.79 23.21
CA ILE A 100 -0.74 -13.83 22.53
C ILE A 100 -0.52 -15.09 23.38
N THR A 101 -0.42 -14.92 24.70
CA THR A 101 -0.23 -16.03 25.64
C THR A 101 -1.51 -16.83 25.81
N ASN A 102 -2.66 -16.15 25.89
CA ASN A 102 -3.95 -16.79 26.12
C ASN A 102 -4.62 -17.28 24.82
N HIS A 103 -4.35 -16.61 23.71
CA HIS A 103 -4.96 -16.90 22.40
C HIS A 103 -3.90 -16.86 21.28
N PRO A 104 -2.93 -17.79 21.28
CA PRO A 104 -1.90 -17.84 20.23
C PRO A 104 -2.50 -18.02 18.83
N ASP A 105 -3.65 -18.69 18.72
CA ASP A 105 -4.37 -18.89 17.45
C ASP A 105 -4.84 -17.57 16.81
N TRP A 106 -4.99 -16.49 17.57
CA TRP A 106 -5.35 -15.17 17.03
C TRP A 106 -4.17 -14.46 16.37
N TYR A 107 -2.95 -14.97 16.58
CA TYR A 107 -1.68 -14.35 16.22
C TYR A 107 -0.70 -15.40 15.62
N PRO A 108 -1.07 -16.12 14.55
CA PRO A 108 -0.32 -17.28 14.07
C PRO A 108 1.11 -16.98 13.58
N ASP A 109 1.35 -15.76 13.08
CA ASP A 109 2.65 -15.31 12.55
C ASP A 109 3.37 -14.33 13.49
N LEU A 110 2.94 -14.27 14.75
CA LEU A 110 3.36 -13.27 15.73
C LEU A 110 3.93 -13.99 16.94
N THR A 111 4.94 -13.37 17.56
CA THR A 111 5.55 -13.85 18.81
C THR A 111 5.53 -12.74 19.84
N ASN A 112 5.71 -13.05 21.13
CA ASN A 112 5.71 -12.03 22.19
C ASN A 112 6.85 -11.00 22.07
N ILE A 113 7.85 -11.25 21.23
CA ILE A 113 8.96 -10.35 20.90
C ILE A 113 8.74 -9.57 19.59
N SER A 114 7.63 -9.84 18.89
CA SER A 114 7.27 -9.08 17.69
C SER A 114 6.95 -7.63 18.05
N SER A 115 7.11 -6.74 17.08
CA SER A 115 6.96 -5.30 17.26
C SER A 115 5.51 -4.89 17.47
N GLU A 116 5.32 -3.76 18.15
CA GLU A 116 4.00 -3.20 18.43
C GLU A 116 3.20 -2.93 17.15
N GLU A 117 3.87 -2.54 16.07
CA GLU A 117 3.23 -2.29 14.78
C GLU A 117 2.62 -3.56 14.18
N LEU A 118 3.23 -4.73 14.36
CA LEU A 118 2.61 -5.98 13.93
C LEU A 118 1.39 -6.34 14.77
N PHE A 119 1.48 -6.18 16.09
CA PHE A 119 0.34 -6.41 16.96
C PHE A 119 -0.79 -5.43 16.67
N GLN A 120 -0.48 -4.17 16.36
CA GLN A 120 -1.46 -3.19 15.90
C GLN A 120 -2.12 -3.60 14.58
N ALA A 121 -1.35 -4.12 13.62
CA ALA A 121 -1.92 -4.65 12.38
C ALA A 121 -2.83 -5.85 12.64
N ALA A 122 -2.50 -6.72 13.60
CA ALA A 122 -3.35 -7.84 14.00
C ALA A 122 -4.64 -7.36 14.68
N VAL A 123 -4.55 -6.42 15.62
CA VAL A 123 -5.71 -5.81 16.28
C VAL A 123 -6.62 -5.11 15.25
N TYR A 124 -6.04 -4.41 14.28
CA TYR A 124 -6.78 -3.81 13.17
C TYR A 124 -7.54 -4.85 12.34
N LYS A 125 -6.90 -5.98 12.00
CA LYS A 125 -7.51 -7.08 11.25
C LYS A 125 -8.70 -7.70 11.99
N HIS A 126 -8.60 -7.82 13.32
CA HIS A 126 -9.70 -8.30 14.16
C HIS A 126 -10.80 -7.25 14.31
N ASN A 127 -10.44 -5.99 14.55
CA ASN A 127 -11.40 -4.89 14.66
C ASN A 127 -10.79 -3.53 14.33
N ALA A 128 -11.07 -3.03 13.12
CA ALA A 128 -10.59 -1.76 12.60
C ALA A 128 -11.07 -0.51 13.37
N THR A 129 -12.04 -0.65 14.30
CA THR A 129 -12.48 0.48 15.16
C THR A 129 -11.61 0.64 16.41
N ARG A 130 -10.90 -0.41 16.84
CA ARG A 130 -10.03 -0.37 18.04
C ARG A 130 -8.71 0.33 17.78
N CYS A 131 -8.17 0.11 16.60
CA CYS A 131 -6.90 0.65 16.17
C CYS A 131 -6.97 1.02 14.69
N PRO A 132 -6.28 2.08 14.24
CA PRO A 132 -6.02 2.34 12.83
C PRO A 132 -4.90 1.42 12.30
N LEU A 133 -4.70 1.40 10.98
CA LEU A 133 -3.58 0.69 10.37
C LEU A 133 -2.26 1.36 10.82
N PRO A 134 -1.26 0.62 11.29
CA PRO A 134 0.06 1.19 11.59
C PRO A 134 0.68 1.77 10.32
N CYS A 135 1.49 2.82 10.46
CA CYS A 135 2.15 3.43 9.30
C CYS A 135 3.29 2.57 8.72
N ASN A 136 3.81 1.61 9.50
CA ASN A 136 4.86 0.70 9.03
C ASN A 136 4.62 -0.74 9.52
N PRO A 137 3.77 -1.53 8.83
CA PRO A 137 3.40 -2.89 9.24
C PRO A 137 4.47 -3.97 8.95
N HIS A 138 5.73 -3.61 8.62
CA HIS A 138 6.75 -4.57 8.15
C HIS A 138 8.06 -4.58 8.97
N VAL A 139 8.07 -4.01 10.18
CA VAL A 139 9.32 -3.73 10.94
C VAL A 139 10.00 -4.98 11.55
N GLU A 140 9.37 -6.16 11.53
CA GLU A 140 9.89 -7.38 12.18
C GLU A 140 11.28 -7.81 11.78
N LYS A 141 11.65 -7.67 10.51
CA LYS A 141 12.91 -8.26 10.02
C LYS A 141 14.14 -7.49 10.50
N SER A 142 13.95 -6.30 11.08
CA SER A 142 15.03 -5.37 11.40
C SER A 142 15.42 -5.30 12.88
N LYS A 143 14.50 -5.60 13.82
CA LYS A 143 14.78 -5.48 15.27
C LYS A 143 15.35 -6.77 15.85
N ALA A 144 14.82 -7.94 15.48
CA ALA A 144 15.31 -9.25 15.92
C ALA A 144 16.80 -9.51 15.58
N LYS A 145 17.27 -9.03 14.41
CA LYS A 145 18.68 -9.15 14.01
C LYS A 145 19.61 -8.31 14.89
N LYS A 146 19.18 -7.11 15.29
CA LYS A 146 20.01 -6.19 16.09
C LYS A 146 20.14 -6.62 17.54
N GLU A 147 19.11 -7.27 18.09
CA GLU A 147 19.09 -7.67 19.49
C GLU A 147 19.73 -9.04 19.72
N ALA A 148 19.68 -9.94 18.73
CA ALA A 148 20.47 -11.17 18.73
C ALA A 148 21.99 -10.88 18.67
N GLU A 149 22.41 -9.92 17.83
CA GLU A 149 23.82 -9.53 17.70
C GLU A 149 24.38 -8.81 18.95
N LYS A 150 23.50 -8.22 19.77
CA LYS A 150 23.87 -7.60 21.06
C LYS A 150 24.06 -8.65 22.17
N LYS A 151 23.25 -9.72 22.19
CA LYS A 151 23.33 -10.78 23.21
C LYS A 151 24.52 -11.73 23.03
N GLU A 152 25.06 -11.88 21.82
CA GLU A 152 26.30 -12.64 21.60
C GLU A 152 27.56 -11.90 22.11
N LYS A 153 27.60 -10.56 22.04
CA LYS A 153 28.74 -9.76 22.53
C LYS A 153 28.87 -9.65 24.05
N GLU A 154 27.86 -10.08 24.81
CA GLU A 154 27.87 -10.07 26.28
C GLU A 154 28.24 -11.45 26.88
N LYS A 155 28.30 -12.50 26.04
CA LYS A 155 28.73 -13.85 26.43
C LYS A 155 30.24 -14.10 26.29
N GLU A 156 30.99 -13.13 25.77
CA GLU A 156 32.45 -13.17 25.59
C GLU A 156 33.17 -12.12 26.46
N LYS A 157 32.61 -11.81 27.64
CA LYS A 157 33.26 -11.01 28.68
C LYS A 157 33.14 -11.70 30.03
#